data_AF-A0A953BI10-F1
#
_entry.id   AF-A0A953BI10-F1
#
_cell.length_a   1.000
_cell.length_b   1.000
_cell.length_c   1.000
_cell.angle_alpha   90.00
_cell.angle_beta   90.00
_cell.angle_gamma   90.00
#
_symmetry.space_group_name_H-M   'P 1'
#
loop_
_entity.id
_entity.type
_entity.pdbx_description
1 polymer ?
#
loop_
_entity_poly.entity_id
_entity_poly.type
_entity_poly.pdbx_seq_one_letter_code
_entity_poly.pdbx_strand_id
1 'polypeptide(L)'
;MSVRAFRSRVAVAALATGVCGCAAPPGGLDSPVPAERLRAVGRAVKDRDQSAVPKLITMLGSDDPVVRLAAIRALESLTGQTLGYDHAAAEARREEAIAAWVEWYNRGGLGENTVGTTGKGVGEAVGPAGGNADTVR
;
A
#
# COMPACT_ATOMS: atom_id res chain seq x y z
N MET A 1 -57.47 -16.27 37.82
CA MET A 1 -56.64 -17.26 38.54
C MET A 1 -55.71 -17.92 37.54
N SER A 2 -54.44 -18.04 37.91
CA SER A 2 -53.25 -18.18 37.06
C SER A 2 -53.06 -19.53 36.36
N VAL A 3 -52.44 -19.51 35.17
CA VAL A 3 -51.92 -20.72 34.50
C VAL A 3 -50.41 -20.62 34.30
N ARG A 4 -49.73 -21.28 35.25
CA ARG A 4 -48.44 -21.99 35.25
C ARG A 4 -47.31 -21.56 34.30
N ALA A 5 -46.20 -21.20 34.94
CA ALA A 5 -44.86 -20.98 34.42
C ALA A 5 -44.29 -22.18 33.64
N PHE A 6 -43.77 -21.93 32.45
CA PHE A 6 -42.98 -22.88 31.68
C PHE A 6 -41.49 -22.59 31.91
N ARG A 7 -40.87 -23.38 32.80
CA ARG A 7 -39.42 -23.37 33.03
C ARG A 7 -38.82 -24.43 32.11
N SER A 8 -38.12 -24.02 31.06
CA SER A 8 -37.19 -24.91 30.34
C SER A 8 -35.87 -24.20 30.13
N ARG A 9 -34.92 -24.56 30.99
CA ARG A 9 -33.50 -24.21 30.88
C ARG A 9 -32.85 -25.16 29.88
N VAL A 10 -32.65 -24.72 28.64
CA VAL A 10 -31.68 -25.35 27.75
C VAL A 10 -30.95 -24.24 27.02
N ALA A 11 -29.69 -24.03 27.38
CA ALA A 11 -28.76 -23.30 26.55
C ALA A 11 -27.39 -23.98 26.70
N VAL A 12 -27.14 -24.93 25.81
CA VAL A 12 -25.81 -25.47 25.53
C VAL A 12 -25.01 -24.34 24.91
N ALA A 13 -24.12 -23.71 25.68
CA ALA A 13 -23.20 -22.71 25.16
C ALA A 13 -21.97 -23.42 24.59
N ALA A 14 -21.98 -23.63 23.28
CA ALA A 14 -20.84 -24.13 22.52
C ALA A 14 -19.67 -23.15 22.63
N LEU A 15 -18.51 -23.63 23.09
CA LEU A 15 -17.24 -22.90 22.98
C LEU A 15 -16.85 -22.84 21.50
N ALA A 16 -17.16 -21.72 20.85
CA ALA A 16 -16.60 -21.37 19.55
C ALA A 16 -15.20 -20.79 19.75
N THR A 17 -14.17 -21.63 19.77
CA THR A 17 -12.79 -21.18 19.60
C THR A 17 -12.57 -20.83 18.13
N GLY A 18 -12.81 -19.56 17.80
CA GLY A 18 -12.45 -18.97 16.51
C GLY A 18 -10.93 -18.85 16.38
N VAL A 19 -10.29 -19.79 15.68
CA VAL A 19 -8.97 -19.57 15.11
C VAL A 19 -9.14 -18.62 13.93
N CYS A 20 -8.85 -17.34 14.16
CA CYS A 20 -8.57 -16.39 13.10
C CYS A 20 -7.16 -16.70 12.58
N GLY A 21 -7.06 -17.75 11.76
CA GLY A 21 -5.85 -18.05 10.99
C GLY A 21 -5.77 -17.07 9.84
N CYS A 22 -5.10 -15.93 10.04
CA CYS A 22 -4.66 -15.08 8.94
C CYS A 22 -3.57 -15.84 8.17
N ALA A 23 -3.98 -16.69 7.24
CA ALA A 23 -3.09 -17.21 6.20
C ALA A 23 -2.75 -16.03 5.27
N ALA A 24 -1.75 -15.24 5.67
CA ALA A 24 -1.14 -14.28 4.76
C ALA A 24 -0.61 -15.08 3.55
N PRO A 25 -1.03 -14.75 2.32
CA PRO A 25 -0.56 -15.48 1.15
C PRO A 25 0.98 -15.41 1.07
N PRO A 26 1.65 -16.49 0.64
CA PRO A 26 3.08 -16.44 0.42
C PRO A 26 3.37 -15.35 -0.62
N GLY A 27 4.12 -14.32 -0.23
CA GLY A 27 4.53 -13.23 -1.13
C GLY A 27 3.86 -11.86 -0.91
N GLY A 28 3.62 -11.45 0.34
CA GLY A 28 3.11 -10.12 0.70
C GLY A 28 4.19 -9.06 0.99
N LEU A 29 3.76 -7.86 1.39
CA LEU A 29 4.67 -6.77 1.81
C LEU A 29 5.52 -7.13 3.05
N ASP A 30 5.09 -8.14 3.81
CA ASP A 30 5.81 -8.71 4.96
C ASP A 30 6.73 -9.89 4.61
N SER A 31 6.85 -10.24 3.33
CA SER A 31 7.69 -11.37 2.91
C SER A 31 9.15 -11.14 3.33
N PRO A 32 9.85 -12.17 3.87
CA PRO A 32 11.29 -12.07 4.14
C PRO A 32 12.11 -11.94 2.85
N VAL A 33 11.55 -12.40 1.71
CA VAL A 33 12.21 -12.34 0.40
C VAL A 33 12.00 -10.95 -0.23
N PRO A 34 13.07 -10.18 -0.51
CA PRO A 34 12.95 -8.84 -1.10
C PRO A 34 12.17 -8.80 -2.41
N ALA A 35 12.42 -9.77 -3.30
CA ALA A 35 11.73 -9.86 -4.59
C ALA A 35 10.20 -10.01 -4.45
N GLU A 36 9.73 -10.73 -3.44
CA GLU A 36 8.31 -10.90 -3.18
C GLU A 36 7.66 -9.62 -2.66
N ARG A 37 8.36 -8.86 -1.79
CA ARG A 37 7.89 -7.54 -1.35
C ARG A 37 7.72 -6.61 -2.54
N LEU A 38 8.69 -6.58 -3.47
CA LEU A 38 8.62 -5.75 -4.68
C LEU A 38 7.42 -6.11 -5.56
N ARG A 39 7.14 -7.41 -5.74
CA ARG A 39 5.93 -7.87 -6.43
C ARG A 39 4.66 -7.40 -5.73
N ALA A 40 4.62 -7.47 -4.40
CA ALA A 40 3.49 -7.01 -3.61
C ALA A 40 3.27 -5.49 -3.71
N VAL A 41 4.34 -4.69 -3.71
CA VAL A 41 4.28 -3.23 -3.94
C VAL A 41 3.66 -2.94 -5.30
N GLY A 42 4.09 -3.63 -6.35
CA GLY A 42 3.54 -3.47 -7.69
C GLY A 42 2.04 -3.78 -7.77
N ARG A 43 1.58 -4.82 -7.06
CA ARG A 43 0.14 -5.14 -6.97
C ARG A 43 -0.65 -4.06 -6.24
N ALA A 44 -0.16 -3.58 -5.10
CA ALA A 44 -0.82 -2.52 -4.34
C ALA A 44 -1.03 -1.24 -5.18
N VAL A 45 -0.02 -0.84 -5.96
CA VAL A 45 -0.14 0.31 -6.87
C VAL A 45 -1.16 0.04 -7.99
N LYS A 46 -1.09 -1.14 -8.62
CA LYS A 46 -2.02 -1.53 -9.69
C LYS A 46 -3.46 -1.53 -9.22
N ASP A 47 -3.70 -2.08 -8.03
CA ASP A 47 -5.03 -2.25 -7.45
C ASP A 47 -5.52 -0.98 -6.73
N ARG A 48 -4.69 0.09 -6.71
CA ARG A 48 -4.94 1.34 -5.98
C ARG A 48 -5.29 1.11 -4.51
N ASP A 49 -4.63 0.12 -3.91
CA ASP A 49 -4.89 -0.30 -2.54
C ASP A 49 -4.32 0.70 -1.52
N GLN A 50 -5.16 1.63 -1.07
CA GLN A 50 -4.80 2.62 -0.06
C GLN A 50 -4.54 1.97 1.32
N SER A 51 -5.00 0.74 1.57
CA SER A 51 -4.72 0.03 2.82
C SER A 51 -3.23 -0.37 2.94
N ALA A 52 -2.50 -0.39 1.82
CA ALA A 52 -1.06 -0.67 1.80
C ALA A 52 -0.20 0.51 2.33
N VAL A 53 -0.76 1.72 2.41
CA VAL A 53 0.00 2.95 2.73
C VAL A 53 0.79 2.86 4.04
N PRO A 54 0.23 2.43 5.18
CA PRO A 54 1.00 2.31 6.44
C PRO A 54 2.21 1.39 6.31
N LYS A 55 2.05 0.29 5.57
CA LYS A 55 3.12 -0.67 5.38
C LYS A 55 4.20 -0.12 4.46
N LEU A 56 3.82 0.61 3.41
CA LEU A 56 4.76 1.29 2.53
C LEU A 56 5.58 2.36 3.27
N ILE A 57 4.96 3.11 4.21
CA ILE A 57 5.68 4.06 5.08
C ILE A 57 6.74 3.32 5.90
N THR A 58 6.41 2.16 6.46
CA THR A 58 7.37 1.33 7.20
C THR A 58 8.54 0.88 6.30
N MET A 59 8.27 0.55 5.03
CA MET A 59 9.28 0.09 4.07
C MET A 59 10.28 1.18 3.65
N LEU A 60 9.98 2.46 3.88
CA LEU A 60 10.93 3.55 3.71
C LEU A 60 12.15 3.42 4.65
N GLY A 61 11.96 2.82 5.82
CA GLY A 61 13.04 2.53 6.77
C GLY A 61 13.89 1.29 6.44
N SER A 62 13.68 0.64 5.29
CA SER A 62 14.40 -0.60 4.96
C SER A 62 15.89 -0.37 4.69
N ASP A 63 16.75 -1.28 5.14
CA ASP A 63 18.18 -1.27 4.81
C ASP A 63 18.45 -1.46 3.32
N ASP A 64 17.56 -2.16 2.61
CA ASP A 64 17.65 -2.43 1.18
C ASP A 64 17.26 -1.19 0.35
N PRO A 65 18.20 -0.59 -0.41
CA PRO A 65 17.94 0.59 -1.23
C PRO A 65 16.81 0.40 -2.27
N VAL A 66 16.67 -0.82 -2.80
CA VAL A 66 15.66 -1.14 -3.81
C VAL A 66 14.28 -1.14 -3.18
N VAL A 67 14.16 -1.66 -1.95
CA VAL A 67 12.91 -1.66 -1.19
C VAL A 67 12.48 -0.24 -0.86
N ARG A 68 13.40 0.62 -0.40
CA ARG A 68 13.11 2.04 -0.13
C ARG A 68 12.62 2.78 -1.37
N LEU A 69 13.30 2.57 -2.50
CA LEU A 69 12.90 3.17 -3.78
C LEU A 69 11.50 2.71 -4.20
N ALA A 70 11.22 1.41 -4.13
CA ALA A 70 9.91 0.89 -4.48
C ALA A 70 8.80 1.45 -3.57
N ALA A 71 9.06 1.55 -2.27
CA ALA A 71 8.13 2.09 -1.30
C ALA A 71 7.78 3.56 -1.59
N ILE A 72 8.77 4.43 -1.83
CA ILE A 72 8.48 5.85 -2.12
C ILE A 72 7.71 6.01 -3.44
N ARG A 73 8.07 5.26 -4.49
CA ARG A 73 7.34 5.30 -5.77
C ARG A 73 5.89 4.86 -5.64
N ALA A 74 5.64 3.85 -4.81
CA ALA A 74 4.28 3.41 -4.54
C ALA A 74 3.48 4.43 -3.73
N LEU A 75 4.09 5.04 -2.71
CA LEU A 75 3.45 6.11 -1.93
C LEU A 75 3.11 7.31 -2.82
N GLU A 76 4.03 7.78 -3.65
CA GLU A 76 3.79 8.86 -4.62
C GLU A 76 2.62 8.53 -5.55
N SER A 77 2.58 7.29 -6.05
CA SER A 77 1.52 6.84 -6.97
C SER A 77 0.15 6.73 -6.31
N LEU A 78 0.09 6.24 -5.06
CA LEU A 78 -1.17 6.01 -4.34
C LEU A 78 -1.73 7.28 -3.69
N THR A 79 -0.85 8.19 -3.27
CA THR A 79 -1.23 9.36 -2.43
C THR A 79 -1.07 10.69 -3.15
N GLY A 80 -0.27 10.75 -4.22
CA GLY A 80 0.12 12.00 -4.88
C GLY A 80 1.12 12.85 -4.09
N GLN A 81 1.59 12.38 -2.93
CA GLN A 81 2.49 13.11 -2.05
C GLN A 81 3.93 12.62 -2.20
N THR A 82 4.89 13.53 -2.01
CA THR A 82 6.33 13.21 -2.02
C THR A 82 6.97 13.40 -0.65
N LEU A 83 6.48 14.38 0.12
CA LEU A 83 6.93 14.77 1.47
C LEU A 83 8.46 14.92 1.60
N GLY A 84 9.14 15.25 0.49
CA GLY A 84 10.58 15.49 0.46
C GLY A 84 11.47 14.26 0.75
N TYR A 85 10.92 13.04 0.70
CA TYR A 85 11.69 11.84 1.00
C TYR A 85 12.70 11.54 -0.12
N ASP A 86 13.98 11.38 0.24
CA ASP A 86 15.03 10.90 -0.64
C ASP A 86 15.58 9.54 -0.17
N HIS A 87 15.33 8.50 -0.96
CA HIS A 87 15.79 7.13 -0.72
C HIS A 87 17.32 6.96 -0.62
N ALA A 88 18.10 7.89 -1.18
CA ALA A 88 19.56 7.87 -1.21
C ALA A 88 20.19 8.78 -0.15
N ALA A 89 19.39 9.60 0.55
CA ALA A 89 19.89 10.47 1.62
C ALA A 89 20.43 9.66 2.80
N ALA A 90 21.22 10.32 3.66
CA ALA A 90 21.72 9.73 4.91
C ALA A 90 20.56 9.28 5.82
N GLU A 91 20.81 8.27 6.66
CA GLU A 91 19.78 7.64 7.50
C GLU A 91 18.99 8.62 8.35
N ALA A 92 19.66 9.51 9.08
CA ALA A 92 18.99 10.55 9.88
C ALA A 92 18.01 11.41 9.05
N ARG A 93 18.38 11.76 7.81
CA ARG A 93 17.51 12.53 6.91
C ARG A 93 16.32 11.71 6.40
N ARG A 94 16.52 10.40 6.22
CA ARG A 94 15.41 9.48 5.88
C ARG A 94 14.45 9.36 7.06
N GLU A 95 14.94 9.25 8.28
CA GLU A 95 14.11 9.18 9.49
C GLU A 95 13.25 10.43 9.68
N GLU A 96 13.83 11.62 9.48
CA GLU A 96 13.09 12.89 9.48
C GLU A 96 11.92 12.86 8.48
N ALA A 97 12.18 12.42 7.24
CA ALA A 97 11.16 12.33 6.20
C ALA A 97 10.13 11.21 6.46
N ILE A 98 10.54 10.09 7.07
CA ILE A 98 9.62 9.03 7.50
C ILE A 98 8.67 9.56 8.58
N ALA A 99 9.16 10.35 9.53
CA ALA A 99 8.31 11.00 10.53
C ALA A 99 7.26 11.90 9.86
N ALA A 100 7.64 12.68 8.85
CA ALA A 100 6.70 13.48 8.08
C ALA A 100 5.60 12.64 7.39
N TRP A 101 5.97 11.48 6.84
CA TRP A 101 5.01 10.51 6.27
C TRP A 101 4.05 9.95 7.33
N VAL A 102 4.56 9.55 8.50
CA VAL A 102 3.75 9.05 9.61
C VAL A 102 2.77 10.11 10.10
N GLU A 103 3.25 11.34 10.29
CA GLU A 103 2.39 12.44 10.69
C GLU A 103 1.30 12.77 9.67
N TRP A 104 1.66 12.82 8.38
CA TRP A 104 0.71 13.05 7.30
C TRP A 104 -0.40 11.98 7.29
N TYR A 105 -0.02 10.71 7.46
CA TYR A 105 -0.99 9.61 7.54
C TYR A 105 -1.91 9.77 8.76
N ASN A 106 -1.35 10.05 9.94
CA ASN A 106 -2.10 10.23 11.18
C ASN A 106 -3.06 11.43 11.16
N ARG A 107 -2.76 12.47 10.38
CA ARG A 107 -3.67 13.61 10.15
C ARG A 107 -4.82 13.31 9.19
N GLY A 108 -4.92 12.10 8.65
CA GLY A 108 -5.99 11.70 7.75
C GLY A 108 -5.68 11.97 6.27
N GLY A 109 -4.42 11.93 5.84
CA GLY A 109 -3.99 12.26 4.48
C GLY A 109 -4.68 11.50 3.33
N LEU A 110 -5.37 10.40 3.61
CA LEU A 110 -6.21 9.68 2.63
C LEU A 110 -7.62 10.27 2.46
N GLY A 111 -8.13 11.00 3.46
CA GLY A 111 -9.48 11.55 3.49
C GLY A 111 -9.65 12.89 2.76
N GLU A 112 -8.58 13.66 2.57
CA GLU A 112 -8.61 14.97 1.90
C GLU A 112 -8.42 14.86 0.37
N ASN A 113 -7.64 13.88 -0.11
CA ASN A 113 -7.20 13.78 -1.50
C ASN A 113 -8.18 13.11 -2.49
N THR A 114 -9.38 12.70 -2.03
CA THR A 114 -10.42 12.13 -2.95
C THR A 114 -11.36 13.21 -3.52
N VAL A 115 -11.24 14.46 -3.08
CA VAL A 115 -12.02 15.60 -3.57
C VAL A 115 -11.08 16.62 -4.24
N GLY A 116 -10.58 16.32 -5.43
CA GLY A 116 -9.96 17.34 -6.29
C GLY A 116 -8.60 16.97 -6.92
N THR A 117 -8.63 16.20 -8.00
CA THR A 117 -7.68 16.39 -9.12
C THR A 117 -8.39 15.95 -10.40
N THR A 118 -9.29 16.82 -10.85
CA THR A 118 -9.63 16.93 -12.25
C THR A 118 -8.44 17.57 -12.96
N GLY A 119 -7.83 16.83 -13.88
CA GLY A 119 -7.18 17.41 -15.06
C GLY A 119 -5.70 17.80 -14.94
N LYS A 120 -4.81 16.86 -15.26
CA LYS A 120 -3.76 17.15 -16.25
C LYS A 120 -3.53 15.90 -17.10
N GLY A 121 -4.14 15.90 -18.27
CA GLY A 121 -3.90 14.88 -19.28
C GLY A 121 -2.42 14.85 -19.65
N VAL A 122 -1.87 13.64 -19.70
CA VAL A 122 -0.77 13.32 -20.61
C VAL A 122 -1.31 12.24 -21.53
N GLY A 123 -2.10 12.69 -22.50
CA GLY A 123 -2.14 12.02 -23.78
C GLY A 123 -0.94 12.51 -24.55
N GLU A 124 0.10 11.69 -24.68
CA GLU A 124 0.91 11.70 -25.89
C GLU A 124 1.37 10.26 -26.11
N ALA A 125 0.69 9.61 -27.06
CA ALA A 125 1.03 8.30 -27.55
C ALA A 125 2.40 8.36 -28.22
N VAL A 126 3.41 7.70 -27.64
CA VAL A 126 4.65 7.39 -28.34
C VAL A 126 4.59 5.93 -28.77
N GLY A 127 4.25 5.75 -30.04
CA GLY A 127 4.47 4.56 -30.85
C GLY A 127 4.09 4.89 -32.29
N PRO A 128 4.73 4.30 -33.31
CA PRO A 128 5.47 3.05 -33.24
C PRO A 128 6.93 3.11 -33.73
N ALA A 129 7.66 2.06 -33.38
CA ALA A 129 8.87 1.64 -34.05
C ALA A 129 8.59 1.19 -35.50
N GLY A 130 9.53 1.51 -36.40
CA GLY A 130 9.62 1.08 -37.80
C GLY A 130 10.48 2.12 -38.52
N GLY A 131 11.69 1.87 -39.00
CA GLY A 131 12.15 0.67 -39.70
C GLY A 131 12.08 0.97 -41.20
N ASN A 132 13.06 1.71 -41.73
CA ASN A 132 13.36 1.73 -43.16
C ASN A 132 14.82 2.13 -43.39
N ALA A 133 15.55 1.14 -43.89
CA ALA A 133 16.79 1.31 -44.63
C ALA A 133 16.51 2.02 -45.97
N ASP A 134 17.61 2.53 -46.55
CA ASP A 134 17.82 2.84 -47.97
C ASP A 134 17.11 4.06 -48.57
N THR A 135 17.88 5.11 -48.94
CA THR A 135 18.18 5.48 -50.34
C THR A 135 18.79 6.90 -50.51
N VAL A 136 19.96 6.95 -51.18
CA VAL A 136 20.41 7.94 -52.19
C VAL A 136 20.54 9.44 -51.80
N ARG A 137 21.78 9.93 -51.65
CA ARG A 137 22.44 10.81 -52.65
C ARG A 137 23.92 11.00 -52.37
#